data_AF-A0A4Q7IPJ8-F1
#
_entry.id   AF-A0A4Q7IPJ8-F1
#
_cell.length_a   1.000
_cell.length_b   1.000
_cell.length_c   1.000
_cell.angle_alpha   90.00
_cell.angle_beta   90.00
_cell.angle_gamma   90.00
#
_symmetry.space_group_name_H-M   'P 1'
#
loop_
_entity.id
_entity.type
_entity.pdbx_description
1 polymer ?
#
loop_
_entity_poly.entity_id
_entity_poly.type
_entity_poly.pdbx_seq_one_letter_code
_entity_poly.pdbx_strand_id
1 'polypeptide(L)'
;MLNKVTGWCAVLLSLMAFYPSNMTGGLSCIGFYISLFAMFIGAYASSSGKFIYFNLVFITSLLNVLLVNDGTNVFLLSQHSDLVYVLSMYGIFIVVSVVCFGLLRKETLLAELDAIN
;
A
#
# COMPACT_ATOMS: atom_id res chain seq x y z
N MET A 1 -13.47 5.05 -17.78
CA MET A 1 -12.07 5.11 -18.30
C MET A 1 -11.11 5.63 -17.24
N LEU A 2 -11.45 6.74 -16.56
CA LEU A 2 -10.67 7.35 -15.49
C LEU A 2 -10.24 6.37 -14.38
N ASN A 3 -11.14 5.49 -13.91
CA ASN A 3 -10.82 4.54 -12.83
C ASN A 3 -9.81 3.46 -13.24
N LYS A 4 -9.78 3.10 -14.54
CA LYS A 4 -8.75 2.20 -15.07
C LYS A 4 -7.39 2.89 -15.12
N VAL A 5 -7.35 4.14 -15.59
CA VAL A 5 -6.11 4.92 -15.67
C VAL A 5 -5.55 5.17 -14.28
N THR A 6 -6.38 5.63 -13.34
CA THR A 6 -5.98 5.85 -11.94
C THR A 6 -5.50 4.56 -11.26
N GLY A 7 -6.17 3.42 -11.50
CA GLY A 7 -5.73 2.13 -10.98
C GLY A 7 -4.35 1.72 -11.50
N TRP A 8 -4.09 1.88 -12.80
CA TRP A 8 -2.75 1.62 -13.36
C TRP A 8 -1.70 2.63 -12.89
N CYS A 9 -2.06 3.91 -12.72
CA CYS A 9 -1.18 4.91 -12.11
C CYS A 9 -0.82 4.52 -10.67
N ALA A 10 -1.75 3.98 -9.89
CA ALA A 10 -1.47 3.49 -8.54
C ALA A 10 -0.47 2.33 -8.56
N VAL A 11 -0.62 1.38 -9.48
CA VAL A 11 0.34 0.27 -9.65
C VAL A 11 1.72 0.78 -10.06
N LEU A 12 1.80 1.75 -10.97
CA LEU A 12 3.08 2.35 -11.34
C LEU A 12 3.72 3.10 -10.17
N LEU A 13 2.93 3.85 -9.40
CA LEU A 13 3.41 4.55 -8.21
C LEU A 13 3.95 3.58 -7.15
N SER A 14 3.27 2.45 -6.92
CA SER A 14 3.75 1.45 -5.96
C SER A 14 5.05 0.78 -6.42
N LEU A 15 5.25 0.60 -7.73
CA LEU A 15 6.52 0.14 -8.29
C LEU A 15 7.62 1.21 -8.17
N MET A 16 7.32 2.48 -8.44
CA MET A 16 8.29 3.57 -8.30
C MET A 16 8.76 3.75 -6.86
N ALA A 17 7.93 3.39 -5.88
CA ALA A 17 8.27 3.44 -4.45
C ALA A 17 9.49 2.57 -4.08
N PHE A 18 9.79 1.52 -4.87
CA PHE A 18 10.93 0.63 -4.60
C PHE A 18 12.27 1.38 -4.66
N TYR A 19 12.40 2.35 -5.57
CA TYR A 19 13.64 3.09 -5.76
C TYR A 19 14.06 3.86 -4.50
N PRO A 20 13.25 4.79 -3.94
CA PRO A 20 13.60 5.48 -2.70
C PRO A 20 13.61 4.55 -1.47
N SER A 21 12.81 3.47 -1.46
CA SER A 21 12.78 2.52 -0.34
C SER A 21 14.11 1.78 -0.15
N ASN A 22 14.83 1.50 -1.25
CA ASN A 22 16.13 0.84 -1.22
C ASN A 22 17.30 1.79 -0.85
N MET A 23 17.03 3.08 -0.63
CA MET A 23 18.04 4.06 -0.24
C MET A 23 18.04 4.24 1.28
N THR A 24 19.23 4.33 1.88
CA THR A 24 19.39 4.41 3.34
C THR A 24 18.88 5.73 3.92
N GLY A 25 18.35 5.68 5.15
CA GLY A 25 17.94 6.86 5.91
C GLY A 25 16.59 7.42 5.47
N GLY A 26 16.44 8.75 5.46
CA GLY A 26 15.13 9.41 5.25
C GLY A 26 14.48 9.15 3.89
N LEU A 27 15.26 8.76 2.87
CA LEU A 27 14.72 8.39 1.56
C LEU A 27 13.90 7.09 1.62
N SER A 28 14.29 6.14 2.48
CA SER A 28 13.51 4.93 2.73
C SER A 28 12.10 5.26 3.23
N CYS A 29 11.98 6.23 4.14
CA CYS A 29 10.70 6.73 4.64
C CYS A 29 9.83 7.30 3.52
N ILE A 30 10.43 8.04 2.57
CA ILE A 30 9.68 8.61 1.45
C ILE A 30 9.12 7.50 0.57
N GLY A 31 9.91 6.46 0.28
CA GLY A 31 9.44 5.29 -0.45
C GLY A 31 8.31 4.56 0.26
N PHE A 32 8.40 4.43 1.58
CA PHE A 32 7.32 3.92 2.41
C PHE A 32 6.03 4.75 2.24
N TYR A 33 6.07 6.07 2.39
CA TYR A 33 4.89 6.93 2.25
C TYR A 33 4.30 6.94 0.83
N ILE A 34 5.13 6.86 -0.21
CA ILE A 34 4.66 6.71 -1.60
C ILE A 34 3.88 5.39 -1.75
N SER A 35 4.35 4.30 -1.14
CA SER A 35 3.64 3.02 -1.19
C SER A 35 2.28 3.08 -0.47
N LEU A 36 2.20 3.75 0.69
CA LEU A 36 0.93 3.98 1.39
C LEU A 36 -0.04 4.82 0.55
N PHE A 37 0.46 5.88 -0.06
CA PHE A 37 -0.35 6.75 -0.92
C PHE A 37 -0.87 5.98 -2.15
N ALA A 38 -0.02 5.15 -2.77
CA ALA A 38 -0.43 4.28 -3.86
C ALA A 38 -1.56 3.33 -3.43
N MET A 39 -1.52 2.75 -2.22
CA MET A 39 -2.61 1.91 -1.70
C MET A 39 -3.95 2.66 -1.61
N PHE A 40 -3.96 3.91 -1.16
CA PHE A 40 -5.18 4.71 -1.13
C PHE A 40 -5.74 4.94 -2.54
N ILE A 41 -4.90 5.31 -3.51
CA ILE A 41 -5.33 5.48 -4.90
C ILE A 41 -5.82 4.16 -5.50
N GLY A 42 -5.11 3.05 -5.23
CA GLY A 42 -5.48 1.72 -5.69
C GLY A 42 -6.81 1.25 -5.12
N ALA A 43 -7.09 1.52 -3.85
CA ALA A 43 -8.36 1.24 -3.20
C ALA A 43 -9.49 2.08 -3.82
N TYR A 44 -9.27 3.38 -4.02
CA TYR A 44 -10.22 4.27 -4.67
C TYR A 44 -10.53 3.83 -6.11
N ALA A 45 -9.51 3.46 -6.90
CA ALA A 45 -9.71 2.99 -8.28
C ALA A 45 -10.45 1.64 -8.33
N SER A 46 -10.29 0.82 -7.29
CA SER A 46 -10.90 -0.51 -7.19
C SER A 46 -12.33 -0.51 -6.66
N SER A 47 -12.82 0.60 -6.08
CA SER A 47 -14.21 0.74 -5.63
C SER A 47 -15.23 0.54 -6.74
N SER A 48 -14.84 0.78 -8.00
CA SER A 48 -15.67 0.57 -9.19
C SER A 48 -15.70 -0.88 -9.71
N GLY A 49 -15.48 -1.86 -8.83
CA GLY A 49 -15.73 -3.29 -9.10
C GLY A 49 -14.55 -4.10 -9.63
N LYS A 50 -13.31 -3.58 -9.65
CA LYS A 50 -12.11 -4.34 -10.05
C LYS A 50 -11.04 -4.33 -8.96
N PHE A 51 -11.07 -5.33 -8.09
CA PHE A 51 -10.08 -5.54 -7.01
C PHE A 51 -8.64 -5.77 -7.50
N ILE A 52 -8.45 -6.04 -8.80
CA ILE A 52 -7.14 -6.36 -9.34
C ILE A 52 -6.12 -5.24 -9.12
N TYR A 53 -6.53 -3.97 -9.19
CA TYR A 53 -5.61 -2.84 -9.02
C TYR A 53 -5.13 -2.76 -7.58
N PHE A 54 -6.05 -2.81 -6.61
CA PHE A 54 -5.71 -2.82 -5.20
C PHE A 54 -4.86 -4.02 -4.82
N ASN A 55 -5.18 -5.23 -5.30
CA ASN A 55 -4.39 -6.42 -4.99
C ASN A 55 -2.95 -6.31 -5.49
N LEU A 56 -2.74 -5.80 -6.71
CA LEU A 56 -1.40 -5.55 -7.25
C LEU A 56 -0.63 -4.51 -6.42
N VAL A 57 -1.28 -3.39 -6.09
CA VAL A 57 -0.68 -2.34 -5.27
C VAL A 57 -0.36 -2.83 -3.86
N PHE A 58 -1.25 -3.62 -3.25
CA PHE A 58 -1.05 -4.19 -1.93
C PHE A 58 0.13 -5.18 -1.93
N ILE A 59 0.19 -6.12 -2.88
CA ILE A 59 1.30 -7.08 -2.98
C ILE A 59 2.63 -6.36 -3.21
N THR A 60 2.67 -5.41 -4.14
CA THR A 60 3.90 -4.64 -4.41
C THR A 60 4.32 -3.81 -3.20
N SER A 61 3.38 -3.18 -2.49
CA SER A 61 3.67 -2.42 -1.27
C SER A 61 4.12 -3.33 -0.13
N LEU A 62 3.52 -4.51 0.03
CA LEU A 62 3.92 -5.51 1.02
C LEU A 62 5.35 -5.99 0.79
N LEU A 63 5.69 -6.32 -0.46
CA LEU A 63 7.06 -6.70 -0.83
C LEU A 63 8.04 -5.55 -0.59
N ASN A 64 7.66 -4.33 -0.95
CA ASN A 64 8.48 -3.15 -0.73
C ASN A 64 8.79 -2.97 0.77
N VAL A 65 7.77 -2.97 1.62
CA VAL A 65 7.91 -2.75 3.06
C VAL A 65 8.69 -3.89 3.73
N LEU A 66 8.45 -5.15 3.38
CA LEU A 66 9.10 -6.28 4.06
C LEU A 66 10.53 -6.56 3.57
N LEU A 67 10.81 -6.37 2.29
CA LEU A 67 12.03 -6.91 1.67
C LEU A 67 12.97 -5.82 1.11
N VAL A 68 12.45 -4.65 0.77
CA VAL A 68 13.22 -3.62 0.06
C VAL A 68 13.52 -2.42 0.94
N ASN A 69 12.53 -1.98 1.71
CA ASN A 69 12.62 -0.78 2.52
C ASN A 69 13.68 -0.92 3.60
N ASP A 70 14.76 -0.14 3.50
CA ASP A 70 15.90 -0.20 4.41
C ASP A 70 15.47 -0.15 5.89
N GLY A 71 14.52 0.73 6.21
CA GLY A 71 14.01 0.90 7.57
C GLY A 71 13.13 -0.24 8.11
N THR A 72 12.57 -1.10 7.26
CA THR A 72 11.66 -2.19 7.67
C THR A 72 12.04 -3.54 7.07
N ASN A 73 13.25 -3.67 6.56
CA ASN A 73 13.72 -4.90 5.94
C ASN A 73 13.85 -6.00 6.99
N VAL A 74 13.12 -7.09 6.82
CA VAL A 74 13.09 -8.21 7.78
C VAL A 74 14.48 -8.86 7.93
N PHE A 75 15.29 -8.87 6.88
CA PHE A 75 16.64 -9.45 6.93
C PHE A 75 17.64 -8.58 7.69
N LEU A 76 17.39 -7.27 7.78
CA LEU A 76 18.23 -6.31 8.49
C LEU A 76 17.68 -5.99 9.89
N LEU A 77 16.57 -6.62 10.30
CA LEU A 77 15.88 -6.35 11.55
C LEU A 77 16.78 -6.53 12.80
N SER A 78 17.72 -7.48 12.76
CA SER A 78 18.67 -7.72 13.86
C SER A 78 19.79 -6.67 13.95
N GLN A 79 19.97 -5.87 12.91
CA GLN A 79 21.00 -4.82 12.83
C GLN A 79 20.46 -3.44 13.21
N HIS A 80 19.13 -3.27 13.25
CA HIS A 80 18.51 -1.99 13.60
C HIS A 80 18.45 -1.79 15.12
N SER A 81 19.04 -0.68 15.57
CA SER A 81 19.06 -0.31 16.99
C SER A 81 17.74 0.28 17.50
N ASP A 82 16.85 0.71 16.59
CA ASP A 82 15.59 1.38 16.94
C ASP A 82 14.37 0.54 16.54
N LEU A 83 14.02 -0.42 17.41
CA LEU A 83 12.83 -1.25 17.24
C LEU A 83 11.52 -0.45 17.29
N VAL A 84 11.49 0.71 17.96
CA VAL A 84 10.29 1.54 18.05
C VAL A 84 9.97 2.12 16.68
N TYR A 85 11.00 2.62 15.97
CA TYR A 85 10.86 3.08 14.60
C TYR A 85 10.32 1.96 13.68
N VAL A 86 10.92 0.78 13.68
CA VAL A 86 10.50 -0.33 12.81
C VAL A 86 9.05 -0.75 13.10
N LEU A 87 8.72 -0.93 14.39
CA LEU A 87 7.38 -1.33 14.80
C LEU A 87 6.33 -0.27 14.43
N SER A 88 6.68 1.01 14.52
CA SER A 88 5.79 2.11 14.12
C SER A 88 5.48 2.08 12.63
N MET A 89 6.47 1.81 11.77
CA MET A 89 6.27 1.70 10.32
C MET A 89 5.38 0.51 9.97
N TYR A 90 5.60 -0.66 10.57
CA TYR A 90 4.70 -1.80 10.38
C TYR A 90 3.28 -1.49 10.89
N GLY A 91 3.17 -0.83 12.04
CA GLY A 91 1.88 -0.41 12.60
C GLY A 91 1.10 0.48 11.63
N ILE A 92 1.75 1.51 11.07
CA ILE A 92 1.14 2.39 10.07
C ILE A 92 0.71 1.59 8.84
N PHE A 93 1.57 0.72 8.30
CA PHE A 93 1.25 -0.09 7.13
C PHE A 93 0.03 -1.00 7.37
N ILE A 94 -0.04 -1.66 8.53
CA ILE A 94 -1.18 -2.50 8.91
C ILE A 94 -2.45 -1.66 9.01
N VAL A 95 -2.42 -0.52 9.71
CA VAL A 95 -3.58 0.36 9.87
C VAL A 95 -4.10 0.84 8.51
N VAL A 96 -3.21 1.31 7.64
CA VAL A 96 -3.60 1.76 6.29
C VAL A 96 -4.17 0.61 5.47
N SER A 97 -3.55 -0.57 5.53
CA SER A 97 -4.05 -1.76 4.83
C SER A 97 -5.47 -2.11 5.27
N VAL A 98 -5.71 -2.17 6.59
CA VAL A 98 -7.04 -2.46 7.16
C VAL A 98 -8.07 -1.41 6.74
N VAL A 99 -7.72 -0.13 6.77
CA VAL A 99 -8.61 0.95 6.31
C VAL A 99 -8.95 0.77 4.82
N CYS A 100 -7.96 0.54 3.96
CA CYS A 100 -8.19 0.35 2.53
C CYS A 100 -9.07 -0.88 2.23
N PHE A 101 -8.82 -2.02 2.90
CA PHE A 101 -9.66 -3.21 2.79
C PHE A 101 -11.09 -2.95 3.29
N GLY A 102 -11.25 -2.21 4.39
CA GLY A 102 -12.55 -1.82 4.93
C GLY A 102 -13.36 -0.96 3.96
N LEU A 103 -12.72 0.01 3.30
CA LEU A 103 -13.35 0.84 2.27
C LEU A 103 -13.84 -0.01 1.09
N LEU A 104 -13.03 -0.94 0.61
CA LEU A 104 -13.41 -1.86 -0.48
C LEU A 104 -14.59 -2.75 -0.11
N ARG A 105 -14.62 -3.26 1.13
CA ARG A 105 -15.73 -4.07 1.63
C ARG A 105 -17.02 -3.27 1.78
N LYS A 106 -16.94 -2.01 2.19
CA LYS A 106 -18.12 -1.14 2.28
C LYS A 106 -18.75 -0.90 0.91
N GLU A 107 -17.94 -0.55 -0.09
CA GLU A 107 -18.41 -0.26 -1.45
C GLU A 107 -19.06 -1.48 -2.12
N THR A 108 -18.50 -2.67 -1.89
CA THR A 108 -19.11 -3.93 -2.37
C THR A 108 -20.47 -4.20 -1.77
N LEU A 109 -20.59 -4.07 -0.44
CA LEU A 109 -21.87 -4.27 0.24
C LEU A 109 -22.93 -3.26 -0.21
N LEU A 110 -22.56 -2.00 -0.45
CA LEU A 110 -23.48 -0.99 -0.98
C LEU A 110 -23.95 -1.34 -2.39
N ALA A 111 -23.04 -1.75 -3.28
CA ALA A 111 -23.38 -2.17 -4.63
C ALA A 111 -24.30 -3.41 -4.66
N GLU A 112 -24.12 -4.35 -3.74
CA GLU A 112 -25.02 -5.50 -3.59
C GLU A 112 -26.41 -5.09 -3.08
N LEU A 113 -26.48 -4.14 -2.15
CA LEU A 113 -27.76 -3.63 -1.61
C LEU A 113 -28.57 -2.90 -2.68
N ASP A 114 -27.91 -2.07 -3.50
CA ASP A 114 -28.53 -1.34 -4.61
C ASP A 114 -29.02 -2.27 -5.74
N ALA A 115 -28.44 -3.47 -5.88
CA ALA A 115 -28.88 -4.44 -6.88
C ALA A 115 -30.13 -5.25 -6.46
N ILE A 116 -30.47 -5.23 -5.17
CA ILE A 116 -31.63 -5.96 -4.61
C ILE A 116 -32.88 -5.06 -4.54
N ASN A 117 -32.71 -3.74 -4.47
CA ASN A 117 -33.80 -2.74 -4.49
C ASN A 117 -34.23 -2.37 -5.91
#